data_AF-A0A7X3VC56-F1
#
_entry.id   AF-A0A7X3VC56-F1
#
_cell.length_a   1.000
_cell.length_b   1.000
_cell.length_c   1.000
_cell.angle_alpha   90.00
_cell.angle_beta   90.00
_cell.angle_gamma   90.00
#
_symmetry.space_group_name_H-M   'P 1'
#
loop_
_entity.id
_entity.type
_entity.pdbx_description
1 polymer ?
#
loop_
_entity_poly.entity_id
_entity_poly.type
_entity_poly.pdbx_seq_one_letter_code
_entity_poly.pdbx_strand_id
1 'polypeptide(L)'
;MIRQDNTCVYCGYRRIARSLDIDHVIPAVRGGSNDASNLQVICRPCNQRKGLQTDREFRARYSRLVPATPLTPPTRRISQNAFKEETRRTSQSTSVREFRRTRFITPREKIISGCFVLGVAVGIVILFALAPLGAEGLLLLLPAVSLGAAVGLGVWLRAYMTGATSDDEVEDSI
;
A
#
# COMPACT_ATOMS: atom_id res chain seq x y z
N MET A 1 -34.32 18.61 -12.50
CA MET A 1 -33.17 17.74 -12.80
C MET A 1 -32.08 18.61 -13.41
N ILE A 2 -30.92 18.75 -12.75
CA ILE A 2 -29.85 19.67 -13.17
C ILE A 2 -29.31 19.21 -14.54
N ARG A 3 -29.63 19.99 -15.59
CA ARG A 3 -29.22 19.74 -16.98
C ARG A 3 -27.76 20.13 -17.18
N GLN A 4 -26.84 19.28 -16.74
CA GLN A 4 -25.41 19.47 -16.97
C GLN A 4 -24.84 18.50 -18.01
N ASP A 5 -25.64 17.95 -18.93
CA ASP A 5 -25.20 17.10 -20.08
C ASP A 5 -24.11 16.07 -19.77
N ASN A 6 -24.16 15.51 -18.55
CA ASN A 6 -23.14 14.63 -17.98
C ASN A 6 -21.72 15.23 -17.93
N THR A 7 -21.61 16.54 -17.71
CA THR A 7 -20.38 17.33 -17.71
C THR A 7 -20.10 17.85 -16.32
N CYS A 8 -18.87 17.65 -15.83
CA CYS A 8 -18.46 18.10 -14.51
C CYS A 8 -18.22 19.62 -14.48
N VAL A 9 -18.79 20.33 -13.50
CA VAL A 9 -18.66 21.80 -13.37
C VAL A 9 -17.24 22.33 -13.14
N TYR A 10 -16.32 21.47 -12.69
CA TYR A 10 -14.95 21.87 -12.37
C TYR A 10 -13.98 21.58 -13.51
N CYS A 11 -13.94 20.33 -13.98
CA CYS A 11 -13.00 19.93 -15.03
C CYS A 11 -13.55 20.07 -16.45
N GLY A 12 -14.84 20.36 -16.62
CA GLY A 12 -15.47 20.51 -17.94
C GLY A 12 -15.56 19.21 -18.74
N TYR A 13 -15.09 18.07 -18.21
CA TYR A 13 -15.15 16.80 -18.92
C TYR A 13 -16.53 16.17 -18.84
N ARG A 14 -17.00 15.71 -20.01
CA ARG A 14 -18.13 14.79 -20.09
C ARG A 14 -17.74 13.42 -19.54
N ARG A 15 -18.60 12.86 -18.71
CA ARG A 15 -18.43 11.56 -18.04
C ARG A 15 -19.65 10.68 -18.30
N ILE A 16 -19.52 9.40 -17.99
CA ILE A 16 -20.66 8.49 -17.99
C ILE A 16 -21.49 8.83 -16.74
N ALA A 17 -22.83 8.81 -16.82
CA ALA A 17 -23.70 9.19 -15.71
C ALA A 17 -23.32 8.52 -14.36
N ARG A 18 -22.93 7.24 -14.38
CA ARG A 18 -22.51 6.47 -13.19
C ARG A 18 -21.23 6.98 -12.49
N SER A 19 -20.45 7.85 -13.13
CA SER A 19 -19.23 8.43 -12.57
C SER A 19 -19.36 9.91 -12.21
N LEU A 20 -20.60 10.41 -12.23
CA LEU A 20 -20.99 11.70 -11.71
C LEU A 20 -21.69 11.51 -10.38
N ASP A 21 -21.40 12.40 -9.45
CA ASP A 21 -22.04 12.50 -8.15
C ASP A 21 -22.77 13.84 -8.08
N ILE A 22 -23.84 13.88 -7.29
CA ILE A 22 -24.49 15.13 -6.88
C ILE A 22 -23.78 15.60 -5.60
N ASP A 23 -23.22 16.80 -5.64
CA ASP A 23 -22.44 17.39 -4.56
C ASP A 23 -23.05 18.73 -4.13
N HIS A 24 -22.82 19.10 -2.88
CA HIS A 24 -23.28 20.38 -2.35
C HIS A 24 -22.28 21.51 -2.64
N VAL A 25 -22.76 22.62 -3.20
CA VAL A 25 -21.98 23.86 -3.43
C VAL A 25 -21.39 24.37 -2.12
N ILE A 26 -22.21 24.40 -1.06
CA ILE A 26 -21.80 24.58 0.35
C ILE A 26 -22.00 23.22 1.04
N PRO A 27 -20.95 22.59 1.60
CA PRO A 27 -21.09 21.30 2.28
C PRO A 27 -22.11 21.33 3.43
N ALA A 28 -22.84 20.23 3.62
CA ALA A 28 -23.82 20.11 4.71
C ALA A 28 -23.19 20.38 6.10
N VAL A 29 -21.96 19.92 6.32
CA VAL A 29 -21.21 20.17 7.57
C VAL A 29 -20.89 21.66 7.82
N ARG A 30 -21.03 22.51 6.80
CA ARG A 30 -20.88 23.96 6.87
C ARG A 30 -22.22 24.70 6.74
N GLY A 31 -23.33 24.01 6.98
CA GLY A 31 -24.67 24.61 6.95
C GLY A 31 -25.29 24.74 5.55
N GLY A 32 -24.77 24.03 4.55
CA GLY A 32 -25.39 24.01 3.22
C GLY A 32 -26.73 23.27 3.20
N SER A 33 -27.71 23.81 2.47
CA SER A 33 -29.04 23.21 2.34
C SER A 33 -29.08 22.05 1.33
N ASN A 34 -30.13 21.24 1.36
CA ASN A 34 -30.38 20.20 0.35
C ASN A 34 -31.21 20.73 -0.85
N ASP A 35 -31.40 22.04 -0.93
CA ASP A 35 -32.16 22.66 -2.01
C ASP A 35 -31.43 22.49 -3.34
N ALA A 36 -32.17 22.40 -4.43
CA ALA A 36 -31.60 22.25 -5.77
C ALA A 36 -30.62 23.37 -6.15
N SER A 37 -30.74 24.55 -5.52
CA SER A 37 -29.80 25.69 -5.69
C SER A 37 -28.43 25.43 -5.07
N ASN A 38 -28.32 24.56 -4.07
CA ASN A 38 -27.07 24.18 -3.43
C ASN A 38 -26.52 22.85 -3.97
N LEU A 39 -27.13 22.24 -4.99
CA LEU A 39 -26.67 20.98 -5.57
C LEU A 39 -26.04 21.19 -6.95
N GLN A 40 -24.99 20.43 -7.26
CA GLN A 40 -24.28 20.47 -8.54
C GLN A 40 -23.82 19.08 -8.99
N VAL A 41 -23.58 18.89 -10.29
CA VAL A 41 -23.10 17.62 -10.84
C VAL A 41 -21.59 17.68 -11.06
N ILE A 42 -20.87 16.77 -10.40
CA ILE A 42 -19.41 16.73 -10.48
C ILE A 42 -18.92 15.30 -10.67
N CYS A 43 -17.75 15.11 -11.28
CA CYS A 43 -17.17 13.77 -11.40
C CYS A 43 -16.54 13.30 -10.09
N ARG A 44 -16.54 11.99 -9.84
CA ARG A 44 -15.93 11.37 -8.65
C ARG A 44 -14.52 11.90 -8.28
N PRO A 45 -13.57 12.05 -9.22
CA PRO A 45 -12.25 12.61 -8.91
C PRO A 45 -12.30 14.06 -8.42
N CYS A 46 -13.17 14.89 -9.00
CA CYS A 46 -13.32 16.28 -8.55
C CYS A 46 -14.03 16.32 -7.19
N ASN A 47 -15.02 15.46 -6.97
CA ASN A 47 -15.72 15.32 -5.70
C ASN A 47 -14.76 14.97 -4.55
N GLN A 48 -13.94 13.94 -4.74
CA GLN A 48 -12.92 13.54 -3.77
C GLN A 48 -11.90 14.65 -3.50
N ARG A 49 -11.51 15.40 -4.53
CA ARG A 49 -10.60 16.54 -4.37
C ARG A 49 -11.25 17.68 -3.62
N LYS A 50 -12.53 18.00 -3.88
CA LYS A 50 -13.27 19.07 -3.20
C LYS A 50 -13.43 18.78 -1.71
N GLY A 51 -13.82 17.56 -1.36
CA GLY A 51 -14.04 17.17 0.03
C GLY A 51 -14.99 18.13 0.75
N LEU A 52 -14.56 18.67 1.89
CA LEU A 52 -15.35 19.58 2.74
C LEU A 52 -15.17 21.06 2.38
N GLN A 53 -14.58 21.38 1.24
CA GLN A 53 -14.47 22.75 0.76
C GLN A 53 -15.78 23.21 0.14
N THR A 54 -16.07 24.50 0.31
CA THR A 54 -17.08 25.20 -0.50
C THR A 54 -16.64 25.27 -1.96
N ASP A 55 -17.60 25.43 -2.88
CA ASP A 55 -17.31 25.64 -4.30
C ASP A 55 -16.32 26.80 -4.52
N ARG A 56 -16.49 27.92 -3.80
CA ARG A 56 -15.61 29.09 -3.88
C ARG A 56 -14.16 28.73 -3.51
N GLU A 57 -13.96 28.08 -2.36
CA GLU A 57 -12.62 27.67 -1.91
C GLU A 57 -11.99 26.66 -2.87
N PHE A 58 -12.79 25.69 -3.33
CA PHE A 58 -12.29 24.67 -4.23
C PHE A 58 -11.92 25.26 -5.59
N ARG A 59 -12.71 26.15 -6.19
CA ARG A 59 -12.36 26.86 -7.44
C ARG A 59 -11.10 27.70 -7.30
N ALA A 60 -10.95 28.42 -6.18
CA ALA A 60 -9.76 29.23 -5.91
C ALA A 60 -8.48 28.37 -5.78
N ARG A 61 -8.60 27.13 -5.31
CA ARG A 61 -7.49 26.17 -5.28
C ARG A 61 -7.30 25.48 -6.62
N TYR A 62 -8.38 25.01 -7.25
CA TYR A 62 -8.37 24.23 -8.48
C TYR A 62 -7.79 25.01 -9.66
N SER A 63 -8.11 26.29 -9.79
CA SER A 63 -7.54 27.19 -10.79
C SER A 63 -6.02 27.39 -10.67
N ARG A 64 -5.42 27.17 -9.49
CA ARG A 64 -3.96 27.18 -9.32
C ARG A 64 -3.33 25.83 -9.69
N LEU A 65 -4.09 24.75 -9.58
CA LEU A 65 -3.62 23.39 -9.83
C LEU A 65 -3.77 22.99 -11.30
N VAL A 66 -4.74 23.56 -12.00
CA VAL A 66 -5.07 23.26 -13.40
C VAL A 66 -5.04 24.57 -14.18
N PRO A 67 -4.11 24.74 -15.14
CA PRO A 67 -4.07 25.95 -15.97
C PRO A 67 -5.40 26.15 -16.68
N ALA A 68 -5.81 27.42 -16.85
CA ALA A 68 -7.12 27.81 -17.39
C ALA A 68 -7.36 27.38 -18.85
N THR A 69 -6.33 26.86 -19.52
CA THR A 69 -6.50 26.20 -20.81
C THR A 69 -7.49 25.06 -20.64
N PRO A 70 -8.63 25.04 -21.36
CA PRO A 70 -9.49 23.89 -21.38
C PRO A 70 -8.59 22.71 -21.70
N LEU A 71 -8.51 21.74 -20.79
CA LEU A 71 -7.92 20.48 -21.14
C LEU A 71 -8.85 19.92 -22.21
N THR A 72 -8.55 20.21 -23.48
CA THR A 72 -9.22 19.60 -24.62
C THR A 72 -9.30 18.12 -24.26
N PRO A 73 -10.49 17.49 -24.32
CA PRO A 73 -10.56 16.05 -24.12
C PRO A 73 -9.48 15.45 -25.03
N PRO A 74 -8.66 14.49 -24.57
CA PRO A 74 -7.78 13.80 -25.48
C PRO A 74 -8.66 13.21 -26.57
N THR A 75 -8.72 13.89 -27.71
CA THR A 75 -9.50 13.50 -28.90
C THR A 75 -8.89 12.24 -29.51
N ARG A 76 -7.63 11.97 -29.17
CA ARG A 76 -7.00 10.70 -29.44
C ARG A 76 -7.59 9.65 -28.51
N ARG A 77 -8.42 8.77 -29.06
CA ARG A 77 -8.50 7.39 -28.57
C ARG A 77 -7.07 6.87 -28.54
N ILE A 78 -6.44 6.93 -27.37
CA ILE A 78 -5.23 6.18 -27.11
C ILE A 78 -5.67 4.72 -27.27
N SER A 79 -5.08 4.00 -28.22
CA SER A 79 -5.39 2.58 -28.38
C SER A 79 -5.14 1.88 -27.05
N GLN A 80 -5.89 0.82 -26.75
CA GLN A 80 -5.65 0.04 -25.53
C GLN A 80 -4.18 -0.38 -25.43
N ASN A 81 -3.53 -0.61 -26.58
CA ASN A 81 -2.11 -0.90 -26.68
C ASN A 81 -1.24 0.29 -26.24
N ALA A 82 -1.53 1.51 -26.69
CA ALA A 82 -0.80 2.70 -26.27
C ALA A 82 -1.01 3.04 -24.79
N PHE A 83 -2.19 2.78 -24.22
CA PHE A 83 -2.42 2.90 -22.78
C PHE A 83 -1.65 1.84 -21.99
N LYS A 84 -1.61 0.60 -22.50
CA LYS A 84 -0.88 -0.52 -21.90
C LYS A 84 0.63 -0.28 -21.91
N GLU A 85 1.16 0.27 -22.99
CA GLU A 85 2.58 0.62 -23.12
C GLU A 85 2.97 1.77 -22.17
N GLU A 86 2.12 2.79 -22.05
CA GLU A 86 2.33 3.91 -21.12
C GLU A 86 2.27 3.45 -19.65
N THR A 87 1.32 2.56 -19.34
CA THR A 87 1.21 1.93 -18.01
C THR A 87 2.46 1.09 -17.72
N ARG A 88 2.97 0.35 -18.72
CA ARG A 88 4.21 -0.43 -18.62
C ARG A 88 5.41 0.46 -18.34
N ARG A 89 5.60 1.55 -19.10
CA ARG A 89 6.68 2.54 -18.88
C ARG A 89 6.61 3.16 -17.49
N THR A 90 5.42 3.57 -17.04
CA THR A 90 5.21 4.14 -15.71
C THR A 90 5.57 3.14 -14.61
N SER A 91 5.16 1.87 -14.77
CA SER A 91 5.48 0.79 -13.82
C SER A 91 6.97 0.43 -13.78
N GLN A 92 7.70 0.70 -14.85
CA GLN A 92 9.14 0.48 -14.98
C GLN A 92 9.97 1.71 -14.58
N SER A 93 9.34 2.86 -14.33
CA SER A 93 10.04 4.06 -13.89
C SER A 93 10.77 3.80 -12.56
N THR A 94 11.97 4.35 -12.46
CA THR A 94 12.89 4.13 -11.34
C THR A 94 12.25 4.50 -10.01
N SER A 95 11.46 5.58 -9.98
CA SER A 95 10.74 6.05 -8.78
C SER A 95 9.66 5.06 -8.29
N VAL A 96 8.92 4.41 -9.19
CA VAL A 96 7.91 3.42 -8.83
C VAL A 96 8.56 2.11 -8.39
N ARG A 97 9.67 1.70 -9.03
CA ARG A 97 10.48 0.53 -8.62
C ARG A 97 11.10 0.72 -7.23
N GLU A 98 11.70 1.87 -6.95
CA GLU A 98 12.27 2.21 -5.63
C GLU A 98 11.18 2.28 -4.56
N PHE A 99 10.04 2.92 -4.85
CA PHE A 99 8.92 2.96 -3.93
C PHE A 99 8.41 1.55 -3.58
N ARG A 100 8.38 0.62 -4.55
CA ARG A 100 7.99 -0.78 -4.31
C ARG A 100 9.01 -1.53 -3.44
N ARG A 101 10.32 -1.29 -3.63
CA ARG A 101 11.39 -1.86 -2.78
C ARG A 101 11.23 -1.46 -1.31
N THR A 102 10.86 -0.20 -1.04
CA THR A 102 10.75 0.29 0.34
C THR A 102 9.54 -0.24 1.12
N ARG A 103 8.59 -0.95 0.48
CA ARG A 103 7.34 -1.40 1.10
C ARG A 103 7.31 -2.87 1.53
N PHE A 104 8.37 -3.62 1.28
CA PHE A 104 8.43 -5.06 1.57
C PHE A 104 9.61 -5.46 2.46
N ILE A 105 9.92 -4.69 3.50
CA ILE A 105 10.49 -5.31 4.70
C ILE A 105 9.32 -6.02 5.38
N THR A 106 9.09 -7.28 5.04
CA THR A 106 8.00 -8.05 5.62
C THR A 106 8.24 -8.20 7.13
N PRO A 107 7.21 -8.09 7.98
CA PRO A 107 7.37 -8.23 9.43
C PRO A 107 7.88 -9.62 9.86
N ARG A 108 7.93 -10.59 8.94
CA ARG A 108 8.34 -11.98 9.20
C ARG A 108 9.81 -12.11 9.58
N GLU A 109 10.71 -11.31 8.99
CA GLU A 109 12.14 -11.34 9.34
C GLU A 109 12.39 -10.88 10.78
N LYS A 110 11.65 -9.85 11.24
CA LYS A 110 11.72 -9.38 12.63
C LYS A 110 11.17 -10.40 13.63
N ILE A 111 10.16 -11.19 13.24
CA ILE A 111 9.57 -12.22 14.09
C ILE A 111 10.53 -13.40 14.24
N ILE A 112 11.16 -13.87 13.16
CA ILE A 112 12.12 -14.99 13.20
C ILE A 112 13.36 -14.61 14.03
N SER A 113 13.89 -13.40 13.82
CA SER A 113 15.01 -12.88 14.61
C SER A 113 14.66 -12.73 16.09
N GLY A 114 13.47 -12.25 16.41
CA GLY A 114 12.99 -12.12 17.80
C GLY A 114 12.84 -13.47 18.52
N CYS A 115 12.28 -14.48 17.86
CA CYS A 115 12.14 -15.82 18.43
C CYS A 115 13.49 -16.49 18.73
N PHE A 116 14.50 -16.28 17.89
CA PHE A 116 15.84 -16.82 18.11
C PHE A 116 16.51 -16.20 19.36
N VAL A 117 16.44 -14.87 19.51
CA VAL A 117 17.03 -14.17 20.67
C VAL A 117 16.36 -14.58 21.98
N LEU A 118 15.02 -14.72 21.98
CA LEU A 118 14.26 -15.22 23.13
C LEU A 118 14.65 -16.65 23.49
N GLY A 119 14.81 -17.54 22.51
CA GLY A 119 15.22 -18.93 22.73
C GLY A 119 16.61 -19.04 23.38
N VAL A 120 17.58 -18.25 22.88
CA VAL A 120 18.94 -18.22 23.46
C VAL A 120 18.93 -17.69 24.89
N ALA A 121 18.18 -16.61 25.16
CA ALA A 121 18.07 -16.03 26.50
C ALA A 121 17.47 -17.01 27.51
N VAL A 122 16.38 -17.70 27.13
CA VAL A 122 15.76 -18.74 27.96
C VAL A 122 16.71 -19.90 28.21
N GLY A 123 17.46 -20.35 27.20
CA GLY A 123 18.47 -21.40 27.35
C GLY A 123 19.59 -21.02 28.34
N ILE A 124 20.08 -19.78 28.29
CA ILE A 124 21.09 -19.27 29.23
C ILE A 124 20.54 -19.24 30.66
N VAL A 125 19.32 -18.75 30.87
CA VAL A 125 18.69 -18.69 32.21
C VAL A 125 18.52 -20.10 32.79
N ILE A 126 18.08 -21.06 31.98
CA ILE A 126 17.95 -22.47 32.41
C ILE A 126 19.31 -23.05 32.79
N LEU A 127 20.37 -22.76 32.01
CA LEU A 127 21.72 -23.23 32.30
C LEU A 127 22.25 -22.69 33.64
N PHE A 128 22.04 -21.40 33.92
CA PHE A 128 22.40 -20.80 35.21
C PHE A 128 21.56 -21.32 36.38
N ALA A 129 20.26 -21.56 36.17
CA ALA A 129 19.37 -22.09 37.20
C ALA A 129 19.70 -23.54 37.58
N LEU A 130 20.31 -24.30 36.66
CA LEU A 130 20.64 -25.71 36.84
C LEU A 130 22.13 -25.95 37.17
N ALA A 131 22.96 -24.92 37.07
CA ALA A 131 24.36 -24.91 37.51
C ALA A 131 24.60 -25.42 38.96
N PRO A 132 23.73 -25.18 39.97
CA PRO A 132 23.96 -25.68 41.34
C PRO A 132 23.63 -27.17 41.54
N LEU A 133 23.09 -27.88 40.55
CA LEU A 133 22.69 -29.30 40.68
C LEU A 133 23.84 -30.29 40.40
N GLY A 134 25.05 -29.81 40.09
CA GLY A 134 26.18 -30.66 39.76
C GLY A 134 26.03 -31.41 38.43
N ALA A 135 27.07 -32.14 38.02
CA ALA A 135 27.17 -32.79 36.70
C ALA A 135 26.05 -33.82 36.40
N GLU A 136 25.41 -34.35 37.45
CA GLU A 136 24.31 -35.32 37.36
C GLU A 136 23.03 -34.71 36.76
N GLY A 137 22.75 -33.42 37.02
CA GLY A 137 21.57 -32.72 36.49
C GLY A 137 21.66 -32.39 35.00
N LEU A 138 22.87 -32.23 34.47
CA LEU A 138 23.12 -31.89 33.06
C LEU A 138 22.91 -33.11 32.13
N LEU A 139 23.16 -34.33 32.62
CA LEU A 139 22.99 -35.58 31.87
C LEU A 139 21.51 -35.91 31.59
N LEU A 140 20.61 -35.49 32.47
CA LEU A 140 19.16 -35.70 32.32
C LEU A 140 18.52 -34.77 31.27
N LEU A 141 19.18 -33.67 30.92
CA LEU A 141 18.67 -32.68 29.94
C LEU A 141 19.23 -32.87 28.54
N LEU A 142 20.37 -33.55 28.42
CA LEU A 142 21.00 -33.92 27.15
C LEU A 142 20.01 -34.50 26.11
N PRO A 143 19.13 -35.47 26.43
CA PRO A 143 18.17 -35.96 25.45
C PRO A 143 17.14 -34.90 25.03
N ALA A 144 16.66 -34.07 25.96
CA ALA A 144 15.66 -33.03 25.68
C ALA A 144 16.25 -31.88 24.81
N VAL A 145 17.48 -31.46 25.09
CA VAL A 145 18.19 -30.43 24.32
C VAL A 145 18.55 -30.95 22.92
N SER A 146 18.95 -32.21 22.81
CA SER A 146 19.28 -32.86 21.52
C SER A 146 18.04 -32.99 20.62
N LEU A 147 16.90 -33.39 21.19
CA LEU A 147 15.62 -33.45 20.47
C LEU A 147 15.16 -32.06 20.00
N GLY A 148 15.26 -31.04 20.87
CA GLY A 148 14.92 -29.67 20.51
C GLY A 148 15.78 -29.10 19.38
N ALA A 149 17.10 -29.33 19.44
CA ALA A 149 18.04 -28.91 18.40
C ALA A 149 17.78 -29.63 17.06
N ALA A 150 17.51 -30.93 17.08
CA ALA A 150 17.21 -31.72 15.87
C ALA A 150 15.92 -31.28 15.19
N VAL A 151 14.85 -31.02 15.95
CA VAL A 151 13.58 -30.51 15.41
C VAL A 151 13.76 -29.10 14.84
N GLY A 152 14.47 -28.21 15.55
CA GLY A 152 14.78 -26.86 15.06
C GLY A 152 15.59 -26.86 13.76
N LEU A 153 16.63 -27.69 13.69
CA LEU A 153 17.46 -27.84 12.50
C LEU A 153 16.68 -28.45 11.33
N GLY A 154 15.79 -29.41 11.58
CA GLY A 154 14.94 -30.02 10.55
C GLY A 154 13.94 -29.04 9.95
N VAL A 155 13.31 -28.19 10.78
CA VAL A 155 12.41 -27.12 10.31
C VAL A 155 13.18 -26.08 9.49
N TRP A 156 14.38 -25.68 9.96
CA TRP A 156 15.24 -24.73 9.26
C TRP A 156 15.77 -25.28 7.92
N LEU A 157 16.27 -26.53 7.89
CA LEU A 157 16.71 -27.20 6.66
C LEU A 157 15.57 -27.35 5.66
N ARG A 158 14.36 -27.70 6.11
CA ARG A 158 13.19 -27.79 5.23
C ARG A 158 12.82 -26.42 4.64
N ALA A 159 12.94 -25.34 5.42
CA ALA A 159 12.74 -23.99 4.93
C ALA A 159 13.83 -23.55 3.93
N TYR A 160 15.09 -23.93 4.18
CA TYR A 160 16.23 -23.66 3.29
C TYR A 160 16.11 -24.43 1.97
N MET A 161 15.82 -25.73 2.02
CA MET A 161 15.68 -26.60 0.84
C MET A 161 14.45 -26.30 -0.01
N THR A 162 13.41 -25.66 0.56
CA THR A 162 12.22 -25.25 -0.20
C THR A 162 12.40 -23.90 -0.92
N GLY A 163 13.61 -23.33 -0.90
CA GLY A 163 13.92 -22.10 -1.64
C GLY A 163 13.16 -20.87 -1.14
N ALA A 164 12.75 -20.87 0.13
CA ALA A 164 12.05 -19.74 0.74
C ALA A 164 12.98 -18.56 1.07
N THR A 165 14.26 -18.63 0.70
CA THR A 165 15.18 -17.50 0.62
C THR A 165 15.14 -16.99 -0.82
N SER A 166 14.31 -15.98 -1.07
CA SER A 166 14.22 -15.31 -2.36
C SER A 166 15.48 -14.47 -2.59
N ASP A 167 16.53 -15.11 -3.10
CA ASP A 167 17.62 -14.45 -3.81
C ASP A 167 17.43 -14.74 -5.30
N ASP A 168 16.64 -13.90 -5.98
CA ASP A 168 16.69 -13.81 -7.44
C ASP A 168 17.97 -13.02 -7.80
N GLU A 169 19.12 -13.69 -7.78
CA GLU A 169 20.28 -13.30 -8.57
C GLU A 169 19.93 -13.53 -10.05
N VAL A 170 19.52 -12.47 -10.75
CA VAL A 170 19.62 -12.45 -12.21
C VAL A 170 20.97 -11.81 -12.54
N GLU A 171 21.94 -12.69 -12.82
CA GLU A 171 23.10 -12.42 -13.65
C GLU A 171 22.67 -11.70 -14.93
N ASP A 172 23.18 -10.50 -15.16
CA ASP A 172 23.41 -9.98 -16.51
C ASP A 172 24.87 -9.47 -16.53
N SER A 173 25.74 -10.36 -16.99
CA SER A 173 27.13 -10.11 -17.34
C SER A 173 27.22 -9.64 -18.80
N ILE A 174 27.79 -8.44 -18.97
CA ILE A 174 28.47 -7.87 -20.17
C ILE A 174 27.65 -7.73 -21.46
#